data_AF-A0A150GR79-F1
#
_entry.id   AF-A0A150GR79-F1
#
_cell.length_a   1.000
_cell.length_b   1.000
_cell.length_c   1.000
_cell.angle_alpha   90.00
_cell.angle_beta   90.00
_cell.angle_gamma   90.00
#
_symmetry.space_group_name_H-M   'P 1'
#
loop_
_entity.id
_entity.type
_entity.pdbx_description
1 polymer ?
#
loop_
_entity_poly.entity_id
_entity_poly.type
_entity_poly.pdbx_seq_one_letter_code
_entity_poly.pdbx_strand_id
1 'polypeptide(L)'
;MAPKGCDTFLASCLNDLSAPHRLRRLRPRQIASVLRSLVRLGVHPGEDWLAELDAACYCHPGPFDPASATAVLKYLAALHAATAQTLSAAAGPQAAALRLLQGGVSKYKYEQLAMLLQAFRRLGMTIDDELALAVGRQMAGQLAGMAPGRRAAALRAVIGPSGGSA
;
A
#
# COMPACT_ATOMS: atom_id res chain seq x y z
N MET A 1 -9.24 -29.65 9.04
CA MET A 1 -8.48 -30.16 7.86
C MET A 1 -8.80 -29.25 6.69
N ALA A 2 -7.91 -28.31 6.34
CA ALA A 2 -8.07 -27.51 5.13
C ALA A 2 -7.77 -28.40 3.90
N PRO A 3 -8.50 -28.24 2.78
CA PRO A 3 -8.30 -29.09 1.62
C PRO A 3 -6.97 -28.78 0.94
N LYS A 4 -6.05 -29.75 0.95
CA LYS A 4 -4.69 -29.69 0.38
C LYS A 4 -4.61 -29.26 -1.11
N GLY A 5 -5.73 -29.22 -1.84
CA GLY A 5 -5.78 -28.78 -3.23
C GLY A 5 -5.86 -27.26 -3.44
N CYS A 6 -6.30 -26.49 -2.44
CA CYS A 6 -6.45 -25.03 -2.58
C CYS A 6 -5.08 -24.33 -2.67
N ASP A 7 -4.14 -24.77 -1.84
CA ASP A 7 -2.81 -24.17 -1.74
C ASP A 7 -1.97 -24.41 -3.00
N THR A 8 -2.10 -25.58 -3.64
CA THR A 8 -1.38 -25.92 -4.88
C THR A 8 -1.89 -25.10 -6.07
N PHE A 9 -3.20 -24.88 -6.18
CA PHE A 9 -3.77 -24.03 -7.23
C PHE A 9 -3.33 -22.57 -7.05
N LEU A 10 -3.39 -22.05 -5.83
CA LEU A 10 -2.97 -20.68 -5.51
C LEU A 10 -1.47 -20.46 -5.76
N ALA A 11 -0.63 -21.41 -5.37
CA ALA A 11 0.80 -21.37 -5.65
C ALA A 11 1.06 -21.37 -7.18
N SER A 12 0.33 -22.17 -7.95
CA SER A 12 0.42 -22.16 -9.42
C SER A 12 -0.01 -20.81 -10.01
N CYS A 13 -1.13 -20.24 -9.55
CA CYS A 13 -1.60 -18.93 -10.01
C CYS A 13 -0.62 -17.81 -9.65
N LEU A 14 -0.01 -17.86 -8.47
CA LEU A 14 1.01 -16.92 -8.05
C LEU A 14 2.24 -17.03 -8.95
N ASN A 15 2.74 -18.24 -9.18
CA ASN A 15 3.86 -18.50 -10.07
C ASN A 15 3.59 -18.04 -11.51
N ASP A 16 2.35 -18.23 -12.00
CA ASP A 16 1.91 -17.73 -13.31
C ASP A 16 1.78 -16.20 -13.35
N LEU A 17 1.61 -15.53 -12.21
CA LEU A 17 1.55 -14.07 -12.09
C LEU A 17 2.94 -13.45 -11.95
N SER A 18 3.87 -14.10 -11.24
CA SER A 18 5.30 -13.74 -11.20
C SER A 18 6.07 -14.20 -12.45
N ALA A 19 5.43 -14.95 -13.36
CA ALA A 19 6.07 -15.26 -14.64
C ALA A 19 6.58 -13.98 -15.30
N PRO A 20 7.78 -14.02 -15.93
CA PRO A 20 8.54 -12.82 -16.27
C PRO A 20 7.68 -11.75 -16.95
N HIS A 21 7.74 -10.53 -16.42
CA HIS A 21 7.09 -9.32 -16.95
C HIS A 21 5.56 -9.24 -16.86
N ARG A 22 4.85 -10.23 -16.31
CA ARG A 22 3.38 -10.14 -16.21
C ARG A 22 2.90 -9.07 -15.23
N LEU A 23 3.54 -8.94 -14.07
CA LEU A 23 3.25 -7.85 -13.12
C LEU A 23 3.47 -6.46 -13.76
N ARG A 24 4.49 -6.32 -14.61
CA ARG A 24 4.79 -5.06 -15.32
C ARG A 24 3.72 -4.66 -16.35
N ARG A 25 2.91 -5.61 -16.83
CA ARG A 25 1.82 -5.36 -17.77
C ARG A 25 0.52 -4.95 -17.08
N LEU A 26 0.42 -5.16 -15.77
CA LEU A 26 -0.78 -4.82 -15.02
C LEU A 26 -0.84 -3.32 -14.78
N ARG A 27 -1.99 -2.71 -15.09
CA ARG A 27 -2.27 -1.33 -14.71
C ARG A 27 -2.32 -1.20 -13.19
N PRO A 28 -2.06 -0.01 -12.62
CA PRO A 28 -2.14 0.25 -11.19
C PRO A 28 -3.39 -0.28 -10.47
N ARG A 29 -4.57 -0.12 -11.10
CA ARG A 29 -5.85 -0.64 -10.58
C ARG A 29 -5.91 -2.16 -10.54
N GLN A 30 -5.30 -2.83 -11.53
CA GLN A 30 -5.24 -4.29 -11.59
C GLN A 30 -4.30 -4.82 -10.52
N ILE A 31 -3.14 -4.18 -10.33
CA ILE A 31 -2.22 -4.49 -9.23
C ILE A 31 -2.94 -4.41 -7.88
N ALA A 32 -3.67 -3.31 -7.63
CA ALA A 32 -4.46 -3.17 -6.40
C ALA A 32 -5.53 -4.27 -6.25
N SER A 33 -6.13 -4.72 -7.36
CA SER A 33 -7.14 -5.78 -7.35
C SER A 33 -6.55 -7.15 -7.03
N VAL A 34 -5.35 -7.45 -7.55
CA VAL A 34 -4.59 -8.67 -7.23
C VAL A 34 -4.25 -8.67 -5.73
N LEU A 35 -3.64 -7.60 -5.23
CA LEU A 35 -3.29 -7.46 -3.81
C LEU A 35 -4.52 -7.58 -2.89
N ARG A 36 -5.63 -6.93 -3.24
CA ARG A 36 -6.90 -7.07 -2.52
C ARG A 36 -7.35 -8.54 -2.47
N SER A 37 -7.22 -9.26 -3.56
CA SER A 37 -7.62 -10.66 -3.65
C SER A 37 -6.74 -11.53 -2.76
N LEU A 38 -5.41 -11.33 -2.78
CA LEU A 38 -4.48 -12.03 -1.89
C LEU A 38 -4.80 -11.80 -0.41
N VAL A 39 -5.07 -10.55 -0.03
CA VAL A 39 -5.49 -10.19 1.34
C VAL A 39 -6.80 -10.90 1.72
N ARG A 40 -7.80 -10.93 0.82
CA ARG A 40 -9.08 -11.60 1.10
C ARG A 40 -8.98 -13.12 1.18
N LEU A 41 -8.05 -13.69 0.44
CA LEU A 41 -7.77 -15.13 0.46
C LEU A 41 -6.86 -15.52 1.64
N GLY A 42 -6.25 -14.55 2.34
CA GLY A 42 -5.29 -14.83 3.41
C GLY A 42 -4.00 -15.46 2.91
N VAL A 43 -3.64 -15.23 1.64
CA VAL A 43 -2.49 -15.87 0.97
C VAL A 43 -1.35 -14.89 0.88
N HIS A 44 -0.17 -15.28 1.37
CA HIS A 44 1.06 -14.52 1.18
C HIS A 44 1.82 -15.01 -0.06
N PRO A 45 2.18 -14.11 -1.00
CA PRO A 45 2.81 -14.49 -2.25
C PRO A 45 4.32 -14.78 -2.12
N GLY A 46 4.92 -14.53 -0.96
CA GLY A 46 6.35 -14.68 -0.72
C GLY A 46 7.18 -13.46 -1.11
N GLU A 47 8.42 -13.40 -0.64
CA GLU A 47 9.32 -12.24 -0.81
C GLU A 47 9.70 -11.97 -2.25
N ASP A 48 9.99 -13.03 -3.02
CA ASP A 48 10.40 -12.90 -4.42
C ASP A 48 9.31 -12.22 -5.26
N TRP A 49 8.05 -12.61 -5.03
CA TRP A 49 6.90 -11.99 -5.70
C TRP A 49 6.73 -10.52 -5.28
N LEU A 50 6.94 -10.20 -4.00
CA LEU A 50 6.87 -8.82 -3.50
C LEU A 50 7.99 -7.94 -4.08
N ALA A 51 9.19 -8.49 -4.24
CA ALA A 51 10.31 -7.80 -4.88
C ALA A 51 10.02 -7.51 -6.36
N GLU A 52 9.46 -8.48 -7.09
CA GLU A 52 9.02 -8.28 -8.48
C GLU A 52 7.91 -7.24 -8.59
N LEU A 53 6.96 -7.25 -7.65
CA LEU A 53 5.90 -6.25 -7.58
C LEU A 53 6.47 -4.85 -7.35
N ASP A 54 7.43 -4.70 -6.44
CA ASP A 54 8.08 -3.41 -6.18
C ASP A 54 8.77 -2.88 -7.44
N ALA A 55 9.55 -3.75 -8.11
CA ALA A 55 10.18 -3.43 -9.38
C ALA A 55 9.15 -3.09 -10.48
N ALA A 56 8.01 -3.79 -10.52
CA ALA A 56 6.94 -3.53 -11.48
C ALA A 56 6.26 -2.18 -11.23
N CYS A 57 6.06 -1.79 -9.97
CA CYS A 57 5.50 -0.49 -9.61
C CYS A 57 6.48 0.65 -9.91
N TYR A 58 7.76 0.47 -9.57
CA TYR A 58 8.81 1.47 -9.83
C TYR A 58 8.99 1.73 -11.33
N CYS A 59 9.12 0.66 -12.12
CA CYS A 59 9.31 0.75 -13.57
C CYS A 59 8.01 0.91 -14.37
N HIS A 60 6.87 1.13 -13.70
CA HIS A 60 5.59 1.16 -14.40
C HIS A 60 5.53 2.34 -15.40
N PRO A 61 5.14 2.10 -16.67
CA PRO A 61 5.15 3.12 -17.72
C PRO A 61 4.01 4.13 -17.61
N GLY A 62 2.89 3.75 -16.98
CA GLY A 62 1.74 4.63 -16.77
C GLY A 62 1.72 5.29 -15.38
N PRO A 63 1.05 6.45 -15.24
CA PRO A 63 0.94 7.12 -13.95
C PRO A 63 0.05 6.33 -12.99
N PHE A 64 0.40 6.38 -11.71
CA PHE A 64 -0.51 5.98 -10.64
C PHE A 64 -1.38 7.17 -10.25
N ASP A 65 -2.68 7.06 -10.53
CA ASP A 65 -3.64 8.02 -9.97
C ASP A 65 -3.73 7.86 -8.44
N PRO A 66 -4.09 8.92 -7.69
CA PRO A 66 -4.15 8.88 -6.23
C PRO A 66 -4.95 7.73 -5.64
N ALA A 67 -6.05 7.32 -6.28
CA ALA A 67 -6.88 6.23 -5.79
C ALA A 67 -6.18 4.88 -5.96
N SER A 68 -5.58 4.64 -7.14
CA SER A 68 -4.79 3.43 -7.40
C SER A 68 -3.58 3.33 -6.48
N ALA A 69 -2.84 4.42 -6.32
CA ALA A 69 -1.70 4.53 -5.41
C ALA A 69 -2.07 4.13 -3.98
N THR A 70 -3.11 4.78 -3.46
CA THR A 70 -3.61 4.54 -2.11
C THR A 70 -4.07 3.09 -1.94
N ALA A 71 -4.73 2.53 -2.96
CA ALA A 71 -5.22 1.15 -2.91
C ALA A 71 -4.07 0.13 -2.88
N VAL A 72 -3.05 0.28 -3.73
CA VAL A 72 -1.88 -0.60 -3.76
C VAL A 72 -1.18 -0.62 -2.40
N LEU A 73 -0.84 0.54 -1.84
CA LEU A 73 -0.17 0.61 -0.54
C LEU A 73 -1.03 0.11 0.61
N LYS A 74 -2.33 0.41 0.59
CA LYS A 74 -3.27 -0.10 1.61
C LYS A 74 -3.27 -1.63 1.64
N TYR A 75 -3.36 -2.28 0.48
CA TYR A 75 -3.41 -3.74 0.43
C TYR A 75 -2.06 -4.39 0.69
N LEU A 76 -0.96 -3.76 0.27
CA LEU A 76 0.40 -4.17 0.67
C LEU A 76 0.57 -4.13 2.19
N ALA A 77 0.20 -3.03 2.84
CA ALA A 77 0.28 -2.90 4.29
C ALA A 77 -0.64 -3.90 5.02
N ALA A 78 -1.80 -4.22 4.44
CA ALA A 78 -2.69 -5.25 5.00
C ALA A 78 -2.11 -6.66 4.84
N LEU A 79 -1.46 -6.95 3.71
CA LEU A 79 -0.79 -8.21 3.44
C LEU A 79 0.40 -8.41 4.40
N HIS A 80 1.21 -7.38 4.59
CA HIS A 80 2.34 -7.38 5.54
C HIS A 80 1.87 -7.60 6.98
N ALA A 81 0.79 -6.93 7.40
CA ALA A 81 0.22 -7.10 8.75
C ALA A 81 -0.32 -8.52 8.99
N ALA A 82 -0.78 -9.22 7.95
CA ALA A 82 -1.22 -10.60 8.06
C ALA A 82 -0.05 -11.59 8.19
N THR A 83 1.18 -11.18 7.88
CA THR A 83 2.37 -12.06 7.80
C THR A 83 3.55 -11.65 8.68
N ALA A 84 3.32 -10.75 9.63
CA ALA A 84 4.32 -10.16 10.53
C ALA A 84 5.09 -11.17 11.44
N GLN A 85 4.95 -12.48 11.25
CA GLN A 85 5.81 -13.49 11.91
C GLN A 85 7.08 -13.84 11.10
N THR A 86 7.24 -13.37 9.86
CA THR A 86 8.32 -13.88 8.97
C THR A 86 9.10 -12.84 8.17
N LEU A 87 8.76 -11.56 8.25
CA LEU A 87 9.34 -10.53 7.39
C LEU A 87 10.49 -9.79 8.06
N SER A 88 11.73 -10.07 7.63
CA SER A 88 12.89 -9.25 7.99
C SER A 88 12.75 -7.86 7.35
N ALA A 89 13.17 -6.82 8.05
CA ALA A 89 12.97 -5.40 7.72
C ALA A 89 13.61 -4.90 6.40
N ALA A 90 14.10 -5.79 5.53
CA ALA A 90 15.06 -5.43 4.48
C ALA A 90 14.49 -5.21 3.07
N ALA A 91 13.22 -5.49 2.77
CA ALA A 91 12.71 -5.32 1.41
C ALA A 91 11.19 -5.04 1.36
N GLY A 92 10.71 -4.07 2.14
CA GLY A 92 9.39 -3.51 1.89
C GLY A 92 9.35 -2.81 0.52
N PRO A 93 8.20 -2.72 -0.17
CA PRO A 93 8.07 -2.11 -1.49
C PRO A 93 8.24 -0.57 -1.43
N GLN A 94 9.48 -0.14 -1.21
CA GLN A 94 9.87 1.26 -1.02
C GLN A 94 9.82 2.02 -2.35
N ALA A 95 10.20 1.37 -3.44
CA ALA A 95 10.28 1.98 -4.75
C ALA A 95 8.87 2.27 -5.31
N ALA A 96 7.91 1.38 -5.04
CA ALA A 96 6.50 1.60 -5.31
C ALA A 96 6.00 2.84 -4.56
N ALA A 97 6.14 2.88 -3.25
CA ALA A 97 5.67 3.98 -2.40
C ALA A 97 6.16 5.38 -2.85
N LEU A 98 7.44 5.50 -3.21
CA LEU A 98 8.02 6.76 -3.68
C LEU A 98 7.45 7.15 -5.06
N ARG A 99 7.33 6.20 -5.99
CA ARG A 99 6.73 6.41 -7.33
C ARG A 99 5.29 6.93 -7.23
N LEU A 100 4.53 6.43 -6.26
CA LEU A 100 3.12 6.78 -6.07
C LEU A 100 2.92 8.26 -5.76
N LEU A 101 3.89 8.92 -5.12
CA LEU A 101 3.81 10.33 -4.75
C LEU A 101 4.41 11.28 -5.80
N GLN A 102 5.09 10.76 -6.82
CA GLN A 102 5.70 11.57 -7.91
C GLN A 102 4.68 12.39 -8.72
N GLY A 103 3.39 12.05 -8.64
CA GLY A 103 2.32 12.86 -9.22
C GLY A 103 2.03 14.18 -8.50
N GLY A 104 2.62 14.41 -7.33
CA GLY A 104 2.40 15.56 -6.47
C GLY A 104 1.34 15.30 -5.39
N VAL A 105 1.69 15.61 -4.13
CA VAL A 105 0.81 15.44 -2.96
C VAL A 105 -0.49 16.25 -3.06
N SER A 106 -0.50 17.33 -3.85
CA SER A 106 -1.66 18.20 -4.05
C SER A 106 -2.87 17.50 -4.68
N LYS A 107 -2.64 16.40 -5.42
CA LYS A 107 -3.70 15.60 -6.06
C LYS A 107 -4.43 14.69 -5.08
N TYR A 108 -3.88 14.49 -3.88
CA TYR A 108 -4.43 13.57 -2.90
C TYR A 108 -5.41 14.27 -1.96
N LYS A 109 -6.53 13.60 -1.69
CA LYS A 109 -7.46 13.97 -0.62
C LYS A 109 -6.87 13.63 0.74
N TYR A 110 -7.37 14.30 1.77
CA TYR A 110 -6.93 14.13 3.15
C TYR A 110 -6.97 12.66 3.57
N GLU A 111 -8.06 11.95 3.30
CA GLU A 111 -8.22 10.55 3.68
C GLU A 111 -7.25 9.64 2.94
N GLN A 112 -6.88 10.00 1.71
CA GLN A 112 -5.89 9.25 0.94
C GLN A 112 -4.49 9.44 1.53
N LEU A 113 -4.11 10.69 1.84
CA LEU A 113 -2.85 11.00 2.53
C LEU A 113 -2.77 10.31 3.91
N ALA A 114 -3.85 10.35 4.68
CA ALA A 114 -3.97 9.65 5.96
C ALA A 114 -3.72 8.15 5.81
N MET A 115 -4.36 7.50 4.84
CA MET A 115 -4.17 6.08 4.57
C MET A 115 -2.75 5.76 4.09
N LEU A 116 -2.14 6.62 3.29
CA LEU A 116 -0.75 6.45 2.84
C LEU A 116 0.23 6.51 4.01
N LEU A 117 0.10 7.49 4.89
CA LEU A 117 0.93 7.60 6.10
C LEU A 117 0.78 6.38 7.02
N GLN A 118 -0.44 5.87 7.18
CA GLN A 118 -0.67 4.63 7.93
C GLN A 118 -0.05 3.41 7.26
N ALA A 119 -0.11 3.33 5.94
CA ALA A 119 0.52 2.25 5.19
C ALA A 119 2.05 2.30 5.34
N PHE A 120 2.65 3.49 5.22
CA PHE A 120 4.10 3.68 5.44
C PHE A 120 4.52 3.24 6.84
N ARG A 121 3.78 3.66 7.87
CA ARG A 121 4.04 3.23 9.25
C ARG A 121 3.99 1.71 9.40
N ARG A 122 2.99 1.05 8.80
CA ARG A 122 2.82 -0.42 8.87
C ARG A 122 3.90 -1.18 8.11
N LEU A 123 4.41 -0.60 7.03
CA LEU A 123 5.49 -1.18 6.22
C LEU A 123 6.89 -0.83 6.76
N GLY A 124 6.99 -0.14 7.90
CA GLY A 124 8.27 0.32 8.45
C GLY A 124 9.00 1.31 7.55
N MET A 125 8.28 1.99 6.66
CA MET A 125 8.85 2.90 5.69
C MET A 125 9.09 4.28 6.29
N THR A 126 10.31 4.78 6.12
CA THR A 126 10.66 6.18 6.38
C THR A 126 10.42 7.01 5.12
N ILE A 127 9.85 8.20 5.30
CA ILE A 127 9.77 9.23 4.27
C ILE A 127 10.78 10.33 4.60
N ASP A 128 11.37 10.96 3.59
CA ASP A 128 12.26 12.10 3.79
C ASP A 128 11.51 13.35 4.29
N ASP A 129 12.26 14.30 4.84
CA ASP A 129 11.71 15.52 5.44
C ASP A 129 10.99 16.40 4.42
N GLU A 130 11.45 16.44 3.17
CA GLU A 130 10.84 17.26 2.12
C GLU A 130 9.44 16.74 1.79
N LEU A 131 9.30 15.43 1.59
CA LEU A 131 8.04 14.77 1.35
C LEU A 131 7.12 14.86 2.57
N ALA A 132 7.65 14.67 3.77
CA ALA A 132 6.90 14.82 5.02
C ALA A 132 6.33 16.24 5.17
N LEU A 133 7.13 17.28 4.87
CA LEU A 133 6.70 18.67 4.85
C LEU A 133 5.63 18.93 3.78
N ALA A 134 5.80 18.40 2.57
CA ALA A 134 4.84 18.56 1.49
C ALA A 134 3.48 17.92 1.85
N VAL A 135 3.48 16.70 2.36
CA VAL A 135 2.28 16.00 2.85
C VAL A 135 1.64 16.80 4.00
N GLY A 136 2.45 17.23 4.98
CA GLY A 136 1.98 18.00 6.13
C GLY A 136 1.30 19.31 5.73
N ARG A 137 1.89 20.09 4.83
CA ARG A 137 1.31 21.34 4.31
C ARG A 137 -0.01 21.08 3.60
N GLN A 138 -0.07 20.06 2.75
CA GLN A 138 -1.28 19.72 2.02
C GLN A 138 -2.41 19.28 2.95
N MET A 139 -2.12 18.45 3.95
CA MET A 139 -3.10 18.01 4.94
C MET A 139 -3.57 19.17 5.82
N ALA A 140 -2.67 20.06 6.25
CA ALA A 140 -3.01 21.25 7.03
C ALA A 140 -3.93 22.20 6.24
N GLY A 141 -3.63 22.45 4.97
CA GLY A 141 -4.47 23.26 4.07
C GLY A 141 -5.88 22.68 3.93
N GLN A 142 -6.00 21.35 3.78
CA GLN A 142 -7.31 20.69 3.72
C GLN A 142 -8.07 20.80 5.06
N LEU A 143 -7.39 20.64 6.21
CA LEU A 143 -8.02 20.76 7.53
C LEU A 143 -8.54 22.17 7.82
N ALA A 144 -7.83 23.20 7.36
CA ALA A 144 -8.23 24.60 7.53
C ALA A 144 -9.62 24.86 6.90
N GLY A 145 -9.89 24.24 5.74
CA GLY A 145 -11.18 24.33 5.05
C GLY A 145 -12.28 23.41 5.59
N MET A 146 -12.00 22.53 6.56
CA MET A 146 -12.99 21.58 7.10
C MET A 146 -13.80 22.18 8.24
N ALA A 147 -15.10 21.83 8.29
CA ALA A 147 -15.95 22.07 9.45
C ALA A 147 -15.42 21.34 10.70
N PRO A 148 -15.63 21.88 11.93
CA PRO A 148 -15.04 21.33 13.16
C PRO A 148 -15.30 19.83 13.39
N GLY A 149 -16.53 19.36 13.16
CA GLY A 149 -16.87 17.94 13.32
C GLY A 149 -16.16 17.02 12.31
N ARG A 150 -15.97 17.48 11.07
CA ARG A 150 -15.21 16.74 10.05
C ARG A 150 -13.71 16.75 10.35
N ARG A 151 -13.18 17.87 10.85
CA ARG A 151 -11.77 18.01 11.25
C ARG A 151 -11.39 17.01 12.33
N ALA A 152 -12.24 16.84 13.35
CA ALA A 152 -12.01 15.87 14.41
C ALA A 152 -11.99 14.41 13.91
N ALA A 153 -12.92 14.05 13.01
CA ALA A 153 -12.95 12.72 12.40
C ALA A 153 -11.71 12.47 11.51
N ALA A 154 -11.31 13.47 10.74
CA ALA A 154 -10.15 13.42 9.86
C ALA A 154 -8.85 13.18 10.65
N LEU A 155 -8.60 13.93 11.73
CA LEU A 155 -7.41 13.75 12.57
C LEU A 155 -7.34 12.35 13.20
N ARG A 156 -8.46 11.82 13.70
CA ARG A 156 -8.52 10.43 14.20
C ARG A 156 -8.14 9.41 13.13
N ALA A 157 -8.55 9.65 11.88
CA ALA A 157 -8.25 8.77 10.76
C ALA A 157 -6.77 8.73 10.39
N VAL A 158 -5.94 9.73 10.76
CA VAL A 158 -4.48 9.71 10.55
C VAL A 158 -3.78 8.94 11.65
N ILE A 159 -4.12 9.27 12.90
CA ILE A 159 -3.50 8.70 14.11
C ILE A 159 -3.81 7.19 14.20
N GLY A 160 -4.97 6.78 13.68
CA GLY A 160 -5.52 5.44 13.86
C GLY A 160 -6.18 5.31 15.24
N PRO A 161 -6.77 4.15 15.57
CA PRO A 161 -7.22 3.90 16.94
C PRO A 161 -6.01 4.02 17.88
N SER A 162 -6.10 4.93 18.83
CA SER A 162 -5.11 5.11 19.89
C SER A 162 -5.11 3.88 20.82
N GLY A 163 -4.31 2.86 20.50
CA GLY A 163 -3.86 1.83 21.46
C GLY A 163 -4.87 0.77 21.93
N GLY A 164 -4.34 -0.43 22.16
CA GLY A 164 -4.99 -1.51 22.89
C GLY A 164 -4.48 -2.88 22.47
N SER A 165 -3.37 -3.34 23.03
CA SER A 165 -3.13 -4.78 23.18
C SER A 165 -4.34 -5.42 23.84
N ALA A 166 -4.77 -6.54 23.26
CA ALA A 166 -5.40 -7.65 23.97
C ALA A 166 -4.97 -8.93 23.26
#